data_AF-A0A9P9J8F4-F1
#
_entry.id   AF-A0A9P9J8F4-F1
#
_cell.length_a   1.000
_cell.length_b   1.000
_cell.length_c   1.000
_cell.angle_alpha   90.00
_cell.angle_beta   90.00
_cell.angle_gamma   90.00
#
_symmetry.space_group_name_H-M   'P 1'
#
loop_
_entity.id
_entity.type
_entity.pdbx_description
1 polymer ?
#
loop_
_entity_poly.entity_id
_entity_poly.type
_entity_poly.pdbx_seq_one_letter_code
_entity_poly.pdbx_strand_id
1 'polypeptide(L)'
;MNLTSAALSLPTLPGEGSRLTPESVNIGSEARRCFEMDLDEPVWNVGVHQPLLKKLFRAREDRLINFSLWTNALLSTTAPIIKEYLPIPAPDKRIDFCLYIDSRHDPDHRSAAKAETRRQELPQTSINHTSYSALSSCPITVSLETNRSGNDFEGAVSQMAMWQAAHWKMLRSSVQKTEAARLGQD
;
A
#
# COMPACT_ATOMS: atom_id res chain seq x y z
N MET A 1 53.75 10.73 -28.14
CA MET A 1 52.57 9.91 -28.47
C MET A 1 51.41 10.41 -27.62
N ASN A 2 50.50 11.17 -28.23
CA ASN A 2 49.25 11.60 -27.62
C ASN A 2 48.17 10.58 -28.00
N LEU A 3 47.50 9.98 -27.01
CA LEU A 3 46.28 9.21 -27.23
C LEU A 3 45.13 10.02 -26.64
N THR A 4 44.42 10.72 -27.51
CA THR A 4 43.10 11.31 -27.23
C THR A 4 42.08 10.18 -27.08
N SER A 5 41.51 10.03 -25.88
CA SER A 5 40.34 9.17 -25.66
C SER A 5 39.08 9.98 -25.94
N ALA A 6 38.39 9.62 -27.02
CA ALA A 6 37.07 10.16 -27.35
C ALA A 6 36.03 9.58 -26.38
N ALA A 7 35.42 10.43 -25.56
CA ALA A 7 34.26 10.06 -24.76
C ALA A 7 33.05 9.90 -25.69
N LEU A 8 32.62 8.65 -25.91
CA LEU A 8 31.34 8.33 -26.55
C LEU A 8 30.20 8.84 -25.65
N SER A 9 29.48 9.87 -26.10
CA SER A 9 28.27 10.35 -25.45
C SER A 9 27.14 9.33 -25.61
N LEU A 10 26.67 8.76 -24.49
CA LEU A 10 25.45 7.96 -24.46
C LEU A 10 24.22 8.87 -24.69
N PRO A 11 23.16 8.39 -25.38
CA PRO A 11 21.96 9.18 -25.60
C PRO A 11 21.22 9.39 -24.26
N THR A 12 20.89 10.65 -23.96
CA THR A 12 19.99 11.02 -22.86
C THR A 12 18.61 10.43 -23.10
N LEU A 13 18.22 9.45 -22.27
CA LEU A 13 16.84 8.98 -22.19
C LEU A 13 15.93 10.14 -21.73
N PRO A 14 14.80 10.42 -22.41
CA PRO A 14 13.86 11.43 -21.96
C PRO A 14 13.08 10.87 -20.79
N GLY A 15 13.55 11.17 -19.59
CA GLY A 15 12.94 10.71 -18.35
C GLY A 15 13.92 10.85 -17.18
N GLU A 16 14.40 12.06 -16.92
CA GLU A 16 14.87 12.37 -15.57
C GLU A 16 13.70 12.05 -14.64
N GLY A 17 13.84 10.99 -13.85
CA GLY A 17 12.94 10.73 -12.73
C GLY A 17 12.78 12.04 -11.95
N SER A 18 11.54 12.43 -11.72
CA SER A 18 11.22 13.76 -11.18
C SER A 18 12.10 14.09 -9.99
N ARG A 19 12.96 15.10 -10.13
CA ARG A 19 13.72 15.63 -8.99
C ARG A 19 12.73 15.97 -7.88
N LEU A 20 12.90 15.38 -6.71
CA LEU A 20 12.12 15.71 -5.52
C LEU A 20 12.23 17.23 -5.34
N THR A 21 11.13 17.96 -5.51
CA THR A 21 11.18 19.43 -5.48
C THR A 21 11.62 19.91 -4.09
N PRO A 22 12.33 21.05 -4.00
CA PRO A 22 12.94 21.55 -2.77
C PRO A 22 11.96 22.03 -1.70
N GLU A 23 10.63 21.90 -1.90
CA GLU A 23 9.65 22.06 -0.83
C GLU A 23 9.80 20.89 0.15
N SER A 24 10.93 20.89 0.85
CA SER A 24 11.30 19.92 1.84
C SER A 24 10.51 20.24 3.10
N VAL A 25 9.44 19.48 3.33
CA VAL A 25 9.38 18.81 4.64
C VAL A 25 10.79 18.27 4.84
N ASN A 26 11.46 18.67 5.91
CA ASN A 26 12.87 18.33 6.11
C ASN A 26 12.97 16.84 6.49
N ILE A 27 12.61 15.96 5.55
CA ILE A 27 12.59 14.50 5.69
C ILE A 27 13.98 14.05 6.12
N GLY A 28 15.03 14.72 5.64
CA GLY A 28 16.40 14.51 6.10
C GLY A 28 16.61 14.84 7.59
N SER A 29 16.13 15.98 8.09
CA SER A 29 16.23 16.31 9.52
C SER A 29 15.32 15.44 10.38
N GLU A 30 14.11 15.11 9.92
CA GLU A 30 13.21 14.21 10.65
C GLU A 30 13.79 12.80 10.71
N ALA A 31 14.35 12.29 9.62
CA ALA A 31 15.06 11.02 9.62
C ALA A 31 16.27 11.05 10.56
N ARG A 32 17.05 12.15 10.55
CA ARG A 32 18.16 12.34 11.49
C ARG A 32 17.68 12.36 12.93
N ARG A 33 16.63 13.12 13.24
CA ARG A 33 16.02 13.22 14.58
C ARG A 33 15.52 11.86 15.05
N CYS A 34 14.80 11.13 14.20
CA CYS A 34 14.30 9.80 14.54
C CYS A 34 15.43 8.81 14.79
N PHE A 35 16.52 8.90 14.01
CA PHE A 35 17.71 8.07 14.20
C PHE A 35 18.48 8.41 15.49
N GLU A 36 18.80 9.68 15.70
CA GLU A 36 19.59 10.16 16.83
C GLU A 36 18.87 9.98 18.18
N MET A 37 17.54 10.12 18.19
CA MET A 37 16.70 9.95 19.37
C MET A 37 16.16 8.52 19.54
N ASP A 38 16.57 7.58 18.69
CA ASP A 38 16.16 6.17 18.76
C ASP A 38 14.62 5.98 18.72
N LEU A 39 13.91 6.79 17.92
CA LEU A 39 12.45 6.82 17.92
C LEU A 39 11.83 5.59 17.23
N ASP A 40 10.66 5.20 17.72
CA ASP A 40 9.91 4.04 17.24
C ASP A 40 9.32 4.23 15.83
N GLU A 41 9.02 3.10 15.20
CA GLU A 41 8.47 2.98 13.85
C GLU A 41 7.25 3.88 13.57
N PRO A 42 6.27 4.06 14.48
CA PRO A 42 5.15 4.98 14.21
C PRO A 42 5.61 6.43 13.97
N VAL A 43 6.67 6.87 14.63
CA VAL A 43 7.24 8.21 14.45
C VAL A 43 7.95 8.33 13.11
N TRP A 44 8.68 7.28 12.70
CA TRP A 44 9.26 7.18 11.35
C TRP A 44 8.18 7.19 10.27
N ASN A 45 7.09 6.45 10.48
CA ASN A 45 5.98 6.34 9.52
C ASN A 45 5.35 7.70 9.25
N VAL A 46 5.10 8.50 10.29
CA VAL A 46 4.50 9.83 10.16
C VAL A 46 5.52 10.89 9.70
N GLY A 47 6.71 10.92 10.30
CA GLY A 47 7.70 11.99 10.08
C GLY A 47 8.54 11.84 8.81
N VAL A 48 8.71 10.61 8.33
CA VAL A 48 9.67 10.29 7.25
C VAL A 48 8.99 9.57 6.09
N HIS A 49 8.41 8.39 6.35
CA HIS A 49 7.90 7.53 5.28
C HIS A 49 6.67 8.12 4.59
N GLN A 50 5.69 8.63 5.35
CA GLN A 50 4.49 9.22 4.76
C GLN A 50 4.81 10.46 3.90
N PRO A 51 5.60 11.46 4.33
CA PRO A 51 6.01 12.57 3.48
C PRO A 51 6.78 12.13 2.23
N LEU A 52 7.66 11.12 2.36
CA LEU A 52 8.41 10.56 1.25
C LEU A 52 7.50 9.91 0.21
N LEU A 53 6.56 9.07 0.65
CA LEU A 53 5.60 8.38 -0.22
C LEU A 53 4.63 9.39 -0.87
N LYS A 54 4.16 10.42 -0.14
CA LYS A 54 3.37 11.51 -0.72
C LYS A 54 4.09 12.22 -1.87
N LYS A 55 5.40 12.47 -1.71
CA LYS A 55 6.24 13.04 -2.78
C LYS A 55 6.41 12.10 -3.95
N LEU A 56 6.73 10.82 -3.70
CA LEU A 56 6.95 9.81 -4.73
C LEU A 56 5.69 9.61 -5.60
N PHE A 57 4.55 9.41 -4.96
CA PHE A 57 3.29 9.15 -5.66
C PHE A 57 2.61 10.42 -6.19
N ARG A 58 3.17 11.60 -5.89
CA ARG A 58 2.59 12.91 -6.21
C ARG A 58 1.12 12.94 -5.80
N ALA A 59 0.84 12.52 -4.56
CA ALA A 59 -0.51 12.28 -4.08
C ALA A 59 -1.39 13.51 -4.36
N ARG A 60 -2.39 13.32 -5.22
CA ARG A 60 -3.50 14.25 -5.40
C ARG A 60 -4.76 13.49 -5.03
N GLU A 61 -5.69 14.18 -4.39
CA GLU A 61 -6.92 13.57 -3.86
C GLU A 61 -7.79 12.98 -4.99
N ASP A 62 -7.64 13.47 -6.22
CA ASP A 62 -8.46 13.15 -7.39
C ASP A 62 -7.93 12.00 -8.27
N ARG A 63 -7.08 11.11 -7.73
CA ARG A 63 -6.46 10.04 -8.52
C ARG A 63 -7.13 8.68 -8.31
N LEU A 64 -7.20 7.93 -9.41
CA LEU A 64 -7.63 6.52 -9.41
C LEU A 64 -6.75 5.64 -8.53
N ILE A 65 -5.43 5.89 -8.51
CA ILE A 65 -4.50 5.23 -7.58
C ILE A 65 -4.12 6.23 -6.51
N ASN A 66 -4.46 5.89 -5.27
CA ASN A 66 -4.15 6.71 -4.10
C ASN A 66 -3.43 5.86 -3.04
N PHE A 67 -2.93 6.50 -2.01
CA PHE A 67 -2.08 5.92 -0.99
C PHE A 67 -2.64 6.23 0.39
N SER A 68 -2.76 5.22 1.24
CA SER A 68 -3.19 5.38 2.62
C SER A 68 -2.06 5.01 3.58
N LEU A 69 -1.89 5.86 4.59
CA LEU A 69 -1.17 5.48 5.80
C LEU A 69 -2.12 4.65 6.65
N TRP A 70 -1.72 3.43 7.00
CA TRP A 70 -2.50 2.57 7.87
C TRP A 70 -2.39 3.00 9.34
N THR A 71 -1.30 3.68 9.73
CA THR A 71 -1.13 4.19 11.09
C THR A 71 -1.94 5.47 11.30
N ASN A 72 -3.17 5.34 11.78
CA ASN A 72 -3.79 6.40 12.54
C ASN A 72 -3.10 6.46 13.91
N ALA A 73 -2.13 7.37 14.08
CA ALA A 73 -1.55 7.69 15.38
C ALA A 73 -2.59 8.19 16.42
N LEU A 74 -3.86 8.35 16.02
CA LEU A 74 -4.97 8.83 16.85
C LEU A 74 -6.09 7.80 17.09
N LEU A 75 -6.07 6.63 16.44
CA LEU A 75 -7.16 5.65 16.61
C LEU A 75 -6.58 4.24 16.70
N SER A 76 -6.63 3.70 17.91
CA SER A 76 -6.41 2.30 18.28
C SER A 76 -7.46 1.37 17.64
N THR A 77 -7.60 1.40 16.32
CA THR A 77 -8.47 0.52 15.51
C THR A 77 -7.92 0.42 14.09
N THR A 78 -6.67 0.01 13.93
CA THR A 78 -6.26 -0.49 12.62
C THR A 78 -6.87 -1.90 12.43
N ALA A 79 -7.46 -2.19 11.28
CA ALA A 79 -8.40 -3.32 11.22
C ALA A 79 -7.68 -4.65 10.92
N PRO A 80 -7.95 -5.73 11.65
CA PRO A 80 -7.29 -7.00 11.40
C PRO A 80 -7.66 -7.57 10.02
N ILE A 81 -6.84 -8.52 9.58
CA ILE A 81 -7.23 -9.47 8.52
C ILE A 81 -8.58 -10.10 8.92
N ILE A 82 -9.52 -10.14 7.99
CA ILE A 82 -10.83 -10.77 8.18
C ILE A 82 -10.61 -12.26 8.45
N LYS A 83 -11.25 -12.80 9.50
CA LYS A 83 -10.96 -14.14 10.02
C LYS A 83 -11.12 -15.23 8.96
N GLU A 84 -12.09 -15.10 8.07
CA GLU A 84 -12.38 -15.99 6.95
C GLU A 84 -11.19 -16.12 5.99
N TYR A 85 -10.35 -15.10 5.91
CA TYR A 85 -9.16 -15.07 5.06
C TYR A 85 -7.86 -15.37 5.78
N LEU A 86 -7.88 -15.54 7.11
CA LEU A 86 -6.70 -16.01 7.84
C LEU A 86 -6.34 -17.43 7.37
N PRO A 87 -5.09 -17.67 6.93
CA PRO A 87 -4.61 -19.02 6.62
C PRO A 87 -4.44 -19.88 7.89
N ILE A 88 -3.94 -19.26 8.97
CA ILE A 88 -3.64 -19.87 10.27
C ILE A 88 -4.02 -18.83 11.34
N PRO A 89 -4.50 -19.24 12.53
CA PRO A 89 -4.63 -18.33 13.67
C PRO A 89 -3.28 -17.66 13.96
N ALA A 90 -3.20 -16.35 13.77
CA ALA A 90 -1.99 -15.58 13.91
C ALA A 90 -2.27 -14.33 14.74
N PRO A 91 -1.22 -13.71 15.34
CA PRO A 91 -1.34 -12.38 15.93
C PRO A 91 -1.94 -11.39 14.92
N ASP A 92 -2.48 -10.28 15.44
CA ASP A 92 -3.02 -9.21 14.59
C ASP A 92 -1.87 -8.57 13.79
N LYS A 93 -1.69 -9.07 12.57
CA LYS A 93 -0.64 -8.66 11.64
C LYS A 93 -1.22 -7.68 10.63
N ARG A 94 -0.57 -6.52 10.52
CA ARG A 94 -1.03 -5.37 9.74
C ARG A 94 0.07 -4.95 8.77
N ILE A 95 -0.21 -3.96 7.94
CA ILE A 95 0.82 -3.32 7.10
C ILE A 95 0.87 -1.85 7.49
N ASP A 96 1.99 -1.18 7.27
CA ASP A 96 2.11 0.25 7.59
C ASP A 96 1.41 1.14 6.58
N PHE A 97 1.40 0.69 5.33
CA PHE A 97 1.11 1.52 4.18
C PHE A 97 0.49 0.70 3.07
N CYS A 98 -0.40 1.28 2.28
CA CYS A 98 -0.88 0.64 1.07
C CYS A 98 -1.18 1.63 -0.05
N LEU A 99 -1.08 1.12 -1.28
CA LEU A 99 -1.72 1.70 -2.44
C LEU A 99 -3.07 1.03 -2.64
N TYR A 100 -4.05 1.82 -3.04
CA TYR A 100 -5.38 1.35 -3.32
C TYR A 100 -5.96 2.03 -4.56
N ILE A 101 -6.94 1.37 -5.16
CA ILE A 101 -7.74 1.93 -6.24
C ILE A 101 -8.94 2.65 -5.64
N ASP A 102 -9.02 3.96 -5.85
CA ASP A 102 -10.19 4.75 -5.55
C ASP A 102 -11.08 4.86 -6.79
N SER A 103 -11.98 3.89 -6.94
CA SER A 103 -12.87 3.79 -8.10
C SER A 103 -13.84 4.98 -8.23
N ARG A 104 -13.96 5.85 -7.22
CA ARG A 104 -14.76 7.10 -7.33
C ARG A 104 -14.14 8.10 -8.30
N HIS A 105 -12.82 8.00 -8.50
CA HIS A 105 -12.07 8.80 -9.47
C HIS A 105 -11.88 8.08 -10.81
N ASP A 106 -12.55 6.94 -11.03
CA ASP A 106 -12.62 6.30 -12.34
C ASP A 106 -13.61 7.10 -13.23
N PRO A 107 -13.18 7.59 -14.41
CA PRO A 107 -14.06 8.29 -15.35
C PRO A 107 -15.30 7.49 -15.77
N ASP A 108 -15.24 6.16 -15.71
CA ASP A 108 -16.35 5.29 -16.09
C ASP A 108 -17.47 5.27 -15.02
N HIS A 109 -17.19 5.64 -13.77
CA HIS A 109 -18.06 5.58 -12.58
C HIS A 109 -18.71 4.21 -12.25
N ARG A 110 -18.84 3.30 -13.21
CA ARG A 110 -19.36 1.94 -13.07
C ARG A 110 -18.52 1.11 -12.11
N SER A 111 -17.22 1.35 -12.07
CA SER A 111 -16.28 0.67 -11.18
C SER A 111 -16.62 0.91 -9.71
N ALA A 112 -17.00 2.15 -9.34
CA ALA A 112 -17.40 2.47 -7.97
C ALA A 112 -18.68 1.75 -7.56
N ALA A 113 -19.71 1.80 -8.41
CA ALA A 113 -20.96 1.08 -8.15
C ALA A 113 -20.74 -0.43 -8.05
N LYS A 114 -19.92 -1.01 -8.94
CA LYS A 114 -19.56 -2.44 -8.91
C LYS A 114 -18.82 -2.82 -7.63
N ALA A 115 -17.85 -2.01 -7.20
CA ALA A 115 -17.12 -2.25 -5.95
C ALA A 115 -18.07 -2.21 -4.74
N GLU A 116 -18.98 -1.25 -4.72
CA GLU A 116 -19.97 -1.09 -3.66
C GLU A 116 -20.98 -2.24 -3.62
N THR A 117 -21.51 -2.67 -4.76
CA THR A 117 -22.37 -3.86 -4.82
C THR A 117 -21.60 -5.11 -4.39
N ARG A 118 -20.38 -5.29 -4.91
CA ARG A 118 -19.61 -6.50 -4.69
C ARG A 118 -19.23 -6.68 -3.22
N ARG A 119 -18.82 -5.61 -2.52
CA ARG A 119 -18.40 -5.74 -1.12
C ARG A 119 -19.52 -6.27 -0.23
N GLN A 120 -20.80 -6.01 -0.55
CA GLN A 120 -21.94 -6.50 0.25
C GLN A 120 -22.04 -8.02 0.30
N GLU A 121 -21.51 -8.71 -0.71
CA GLU A 121 -21.51 -10.17 -0.83
C GLU A 121 -20.27 -10.83 -0.20
N LEU A 122 -19.37 -10.00 0.35
CA LEU A 122 -18.08 -10.42 0.89
C LEU A 122 -18.07 -10.32 2.42
N PRO A 123 -17.28 -11.18 3.09
CA PRO A 123 -17.01 -11.10 4.51
C PRO A 123 -16.77 -9.67 5.00
N GLN A 124 -17.46 -9.30 6.09
CA GLN A 124 -17.39 -7.98 6.73
C GLN A 124 -17.62 -6.78 5.78
N THR A 125 -18.35 -6.99 4.68
CA THR A 125 -18.71 -5.96 3.71
C THR A 125 -17.50 -5.23 3.09
N SER A 126 -16.39 -5.95 2.91
CA SER A 126 -15.13 -5.42 2.40
C SER A 126 -14.72 -6.11 1.10
N ILE A 127 -14.27 -5.32 0.11
CA ILE A 127 -13.63 -5.83 -1.11
C ILE A 127 -12.19 -6.29 -0.86
N ASN A 128 -11.65 -6.02 0.33
CA ASN A 128 -10.31 -6.40 0.75
C ASN A 128 -10.32 -7.58 1.72
N HIS A 129 -9.15 -8.17 1.96
CA HIS A 129 -8.96 -9.21 2.98
C HIS A 129 -8.89 -8.66 4.42
N THR A 130 -9.11 -7.36 4.61
CA THR A 130 -9.07 -6.65 5.88
C THR A 130 -10.39 -5.93 6.14
N SER A 131 -10.73 -5.81 7.43
CA SER A 131 -11.95 -5.16 7.93
C SER A 131 -11.86 -3.63 8.01
N TYR A 132 -10.86 -3.02 7.35
CA TYR A 132 -10.64 -1.58 7.42
C TYR A 132 -11.66 -0.83 6.57
N SER A 133 -12.62 -0.22 7.27
CA SER A 133 -13.79 0.42 6.67
C SER A 133 -13.43 1.50 5.64
N ALA A 134 -12.37 2.28 5.88
CA ALA A 134 -11.96 3.33 4.96
C ALA A 134 -11.50 2.80 3.59
N LEU A 135 -11.12 1.51 3.51
CA LEU A 135 -10.80 0.84 2.25
C LEU A 135 -11.82 -0.24 1.86
N SER A 136 -12.98 -0.32 2.53
CA SER A 136 -13.96 -1.39 2.27
C SER A 136 -14.47 -1.45 0.81
N SER A 137 -14.48 -0.33 0.09
CA SER A 137 -14.82 -0.24 -1.35
C SER A 137 -13.62 0.09 -2.24
N CYS A 138 -12.40 0.15 -1.69
CA CYS A 138 -11.18 0.57 -2.38
C CYS A 138 -10.16 -0.59 -2.41
N PRO A 139 -10.06 -1.36 -3.51
CA PRO A 139 -9.16 -2.51 -3.59
C PRO A 139 -7.70 -2.13 -3.31
N ILE A 140 -7.05 -2.84 -2.39
CA ILE A 140 -5.62 -2.71 -2.10
C ILE A 140 -4.82 -3.35 -3.24
N THR A 141 -3.85 -2.63 -3.78
CA THR A 141 -3.00 -3.09 -4.90
C THR A 141 -1.58 -3.39 -4.46
N VAL A 142 -1.00 -2.52 -3.64
CA VAL A 142 0.35 -2.68 -3.11
C VAL A 142 0.29 -2.52 -1.60
N SER A 143 0.95 -3.44 -0.89
CA SER A 143 1.10 -3.39 0.56
C SER A 143 2.57 -3.14 0.89
N LEU A 144 2.81 -2.27 1.87
CA LEU A 144 4.13 -1.78 2.22
C LEU A 144 4.31 -1.95 3.73
N GLU A 145 5.37 -2.65 4.09
CA GLU A 145 5.86 -2.77 5.47
C GLU A 145 7.14 -1.94 5.54
N THR A 146 7.25 -1.11 6.56
CA THR A 146 8.41 -0.28 6.85
C THR A 146 9.02 -0.78 8.14
N ASN A 147 10.30 -1.10 8.10
CA ASN A 147 11.04 -1.45 9.30
C ASN A 147 12.27 -0.56 9.38
N ARG A 148 12.70 -0.28 10.62
CA ARG A 148 13.96 0.38 10.85
C ARG A 148 15.11 -0.50 10.35
N SER A 149 16.11 0.11 9.73
CA SER A 149 17.34 -0.60 9.35
C SER A 149 17.98 -1.25 10.59
N GLY A 150 18.11 -2.57 10.59
CA GLY A 150 18.71 -3.35 11.69
C GLY A 150 17.70 -4.05 12.61
N ASN A 151 16.39 -3.81 12.45
CA ASN A 151 15.34 -4.50 13.20
C ASN A 151 14.75 -5.68 12.41
N ASP A 152 14.04 -6.54 13.15
CA ASP A 152 13.41 -7.83 12.82
C ASP A 152 12.92 -8.00 11.37
N PHE A 153 13.86 -8.21 10.45
CA PHE A 153 13.57 -8.41 9.03
C PHE A 153 12.75 -9.68 8.81
N GLU A 154 13.05 -10.75 9.55
CA GLU A 154 12.29 -12.01 9.48
C GLU A 154 10.84 -11.82 9.94
N GLY A 155 10.61 -11.05 11.01
CA GLY A 155 9.27 -10.69 11.46
C GLY A 155 8.51 -9.85 10.44
N ALA A 156 9.17 -8.87 9.81
CA ALA A 156 8.57 -8.08 8.73
C ALA A 156 8.22 -8.94 7.50
N VAL A 157 9.09 -9.86 7.11
CA VAL A 157 8.84 -10.82 6.02
C VAL A 157 7.68 -11.75 6.39
N SER A 158 7.65 -12.27 7.62
CA SER A 158 6.57 -13.13 8.12
C SER A 158 5.22 -12.41 8.13
N GLN A 159 5.21 -11.16 8.58
CA GLN A 159 4.04 -10.28 8.58
C GLN A 159 3.53 -10.04 7.16
N MET A 160 4.41 -9.69 6.22
CA MET A 160 4.05 -9.53 4.81
C MET A 160 3.56 -10.84 4.20
N ALA A 161 4.19 -11.98 4.50
CA ALA A 161 3.78 -13.28 4.00
C ALA A 161 2.36 -13.65 4.44
N MET A 162 2.03 -13.42 5.71
CA MET A 162 0.68 -13.65 6.25
C MET A 162 -0.35 -12.74 5.57
N TRP A 163 -0.03 -11.45 5.43
CA TRP A 163 -0.90 -10.47 4.78
C TRP A 163 -1.18 -10.84 3.32
N GLN A 164 -0.13 -11.21 2.57
CA GLN A 164 -0.26 -11.63 1.18
C GLN A 164 -1.03 -12.95 1.05
N ALA A 165 -0.78 -13.94 1.91
CA ALA A 165 -1.51 -15.20 1.88
C ALA A 165 -3.02 -14.99 2.09
N ALA A 166 -3.40 -14.10 3.01
CA ALA A 166 -4.79 -13.72 3.21
C ALA A 166 -5.38 -12.99 1.99
N HIS A 167 -4.63 -12.07 1.39
CA HIS A 167 -5.03 -11.38 0.15
C HIS A 167 -5.30 -12.40 -0.97
N TRP A 168 -4.39 -13.34 -1.21
CA TRP A 168 -4.56 -14.40 -2.22
C TRP A 168 -5.71 -15.35 -1.93
N LYS A 169 -6.00 -15.65 -0.65
CA LYS A 169 -7.17 -16.44 -0.27
C LYS A 169 -8.48 -15.72 -0.61
N MET A 170 -8.55 -14.41 -0.33
CA MET A 170 -9.70 -13.57 -0.70
C MET A 170 -9.90 -13.50 -2.21
N LEU A 171 -8.83 -13.27 -2.99
CA LEU A 171 -8.91 -13.19 -4.44
C LEU A 171 -9.40 -14.51 -5.05
N ARG A 172 -8.87 -15.65 -4.58
CA ARG A 172 -9.34 -16.99 -5.02
C ARG A 172 -10.81 -17.21 -4.70
N SER A 173 -11.25 -16.89 -3.48
CA SER A 173 -12.66 -17.00 -3.08
C SER A 173 -13.56 -16.13 -3.95
N SER A 174 -13.11 -14.92 -4.28
CA SER A 174 -13.84 -13.99 -5.15
C SER A 174 -14.01 -14.54 -6.57
N VAL A 175 -12.96 -15.11 -7.16
CA VAL A 175 -13.01 -15.72 -8.50
C VAL A 175 -13.93 -16.94 -8.49
N GLN A 176 -13.79 -17.84 -7.52
CA GLN A 176 -14.63 -19.05 -7.41
C GLN A 176 -16.12 -18.71 -7.29
N LYS A 177 -16.47 -17.69 -6.50
CA LYS A 177 -17.87 -17.21 -6.40
C LYS A 177 -18.38 -16.68 -7.74
N THR A 178 -17.55 -15.96 -8.48
CA THR A 178 -17.92 -15.43 -9.80
C THR A 178 -18.11 -16.55 -10.83
N GLU A 179 -17.27 -17.58 -10.81
CA GLU A 179 -17.41 -18.76 -11.68
C GLU A 179 -18.68 -19.55 -11.34
N ALA A 180 -18.93 -19.82 -10.06
CA ALA A 180 -20.14 -20.52 -9.62
C ALA A 180 -21.42 -19.76 -10.01
N ALA A 181 -21.43 -18.43 -9.89
CA ALA A 181 -22.56 -17.61 -10.30
C ALA A 181 -22.81 -17.66 -11.82
N ARG A 182 -21.76 -17.81 -12.64
CA ARG A 182 -21.90 -17.98 -14.09
C ARG A 182 -22.46 -19.35 -14.46
N LEU A 183 -22.00 -20.41 -13.79
CA LEU A 183 -22.45 -21.79 -14.05
C LEU A 183 -23.87 -22.07 -13.54
N GLY A 184 -24.38 -21.30 -12.58
CA GLY A 184 -25.76 -21.40 -12.09
C GLY A 184 -26.77 -20.50 -12.81
N GLN A 185 -26.38 -19.85 -13.92
CA GLN A 185 -27.24 -19.02 -14.76
C GLN A 185 -27.64 -19.68 -16.09
N ASP A 186 -27.28 -20.96 -16.29
CA ASP A 186 -27.78 -21.85 -17.33
C ASP A 186 -29.02 -22.64 -16.84
#